data_AF-A0AA42ZYA3-F1
#
_entry.id   AF-A0AA42ZYA3-F1
#
_cell.length_a   1.000
_cell.length_b   1.000
_cell.length_c   1.000
_cell.angle_alpha   90.00
_cell.angle_beta   90.00
_cell.angle_gamma   90.00
#
_symmetry.space_group_name_H-M   'P 1'
#
loop_
_entity.id
_entity.type
_entity.pdbx_description
1 polymer ?
#
loop_
_entity_poly.entity_id
_entity_poly.type
_entity_poly.pdbx_seq_one_letter_code
_entity_poly.pdbx_strand_id
1 'polypeptide(L)'
;MVLALPACATAPPPDSADNFWDGYSTVAITPGGRIAAAANRHVIVLFDIVEQRQVGWFWAVDAKGKSFTLPRSGLGDTLEFIDDHHLITTGMGGIATVWDIRTGQKTRQID
;
A
#
# COMPACT_ATOMS: atom_id res chain seq x y z
N MET A 1 30.68 6.24 -2.27
CA MET A 1 29.67 6.79 -1.36
C MET A 1 28.43 5.91 -1.47
N VAL A 2 28.27 4.96 -0.54
CA VAL A 2 27.15 4.02 -0.53
C VAL A 2 26.01 4.71 0.20
N LEU A 3 24.95 5.07 -0.52
CA LEU A 3 23.71 5.57 0.09
C LEU A 3 22.96 4.37 0.68
N ALA A 4 23.08 4.20 1.99
CA ALA A 4 22.21 3.32 2.74
C ALA A 4 20.78 3.89 2.66
N LEU A 5 19.85 3.11 2.14
CA LEU A 5 18.42 3.36 2.33
C LEU A 5 18.16 3.46 3.84
N PRO A 6 17.35 4.42 4.32
CA PRO A 6 16.89 4.37 5.69
C PRO A 6 16.17 3.03 5.86
N ALA A 7 16.59 2.31 6.90
CA ALA A 7 16.20 0.98 7.33
C ALA A 7 14.97 0.39 6.61
N CYS A 8 15.11 -0.84 6.12
CA CYS A 8 13.99 -1.76 5.96
C CYS A 8 13.05 -1.56 7.16
N ALA A 9 11.89 -0.95 6.93
CA ALA A 9 10.76 -1.19 7.79
C ALA A 9 10.47 -2.68 7.60
N THR A 10 11.08 -3.51 8.43
CA THR A 10 10.64 -4.90 8.60
C THR A 10 9.14 -4.84 8.72
N ALA A 11 8.44 -5.66 7.95
CA ALA A 11 7.03 -5.90 8.20
C ALA A 11 6.87 -6.07 9.72
N PRO A 12 5.83 -5.47 10.34
CA PRO A 12 5.56 -5.73 11.74
C PRO A 12 5.70 -7.24 11.98
N PRO A 13 6.33 -7.69 13.08
CA PRO A 13 6.26 -9.07 13.49
C PRO A 13 4.86 -9.62 13.21
N PRO A 14 4.72 -10.86 12.70
CA PRO A 14 3.42 -11.44 12.34
C PRO A 14 2.34 -11.26 13.41
N ASP A 15 2.77 -11.02 14.64
CA ASP A 15 2.05 -10.94 15.89
C ASP A 15 2.03 -9.51 16.52
N SER A 16 2.58 -8.47 15.87
CA SER A 16 2.61 -7.09 16.38
C SER A 16 1.80 -6.07 15.57
N ALA A 17 1.27 -6.46 14.42
CA ALA A 17 0.07 -5.82 13.89
C ALA A 17 -1.07 -6.73 14.30
N ASP A 18 -2.00 -6.26 15.12
CA ASP A 18 -3.28 -6.96 15.31
C ASP A 18 -3.74 -7.45 13.94
N ASN A 19 -3.98 -8.75 13.82
CA ASN A 19 -4.21 -9.50 12.59
C ASN A 19 -5.47 -9.01 11.83
N PHE A 20 -5.44 -7.78 11.30
CA PHE A 20 -6.42 -7.20 10.39
C PHE A 20 -6.24 -7.79 8.97
N TRP A 21 -6.02 -9.10 8.88
CA TRP A 21 -6.11 -9.83 7.62
C TRP A 21 -7.58 -10.24 7.38
N ASP A 22 -8.51 -9.28 7.47
CA ASP A 22 -9.64 -9.29 6.54
C ASP A 22 -8.96 -9.33 5.17
N GLY A 23 -9.00 -10.49 4.50
CA GLY A 23 -8.17 -10.80 3.34
C GLY A 23 -8.13 -9.67 2.31
N TYR A 24 -7.04 -9.59 1.54
CA TYR A 24 -6.90 -8.56 0.52
C TYR A 24 -8.10 -8.61 -0.44
N SER A 25 -8.76 -7.48 -0.60
CA SER A 25 -9.95 -7.36 -1.46
C SER A 25 -9.58 -7.03 -2.91
N THR A 26 -8.34 -6.62 -3.16
CA THR A 26 -7.86 -6.23 -4.50
C THR A 26 -6.37 -6.50 -4.64
N VAL A 27 -5.93 -6.73 -5.89
CA VAL A 27 -4.53 -6.88 -6.28
C VAL A 27 -4.31 -6.25 -7.65
N ALA A 28 -3.12 -5.69 -7.87
CA ALA A 28 -2.64 -5.33 -9.20
C ALA A 28 -1.15 -5.62 -9.31
N ILE A 29 -0.65 -5.73 -10.53
CA ILE A 29 0.76 -5.98 -10.84
C ILE A 29 1.26 -4.77 -11.62
N THR A 30 2.49 -4.32 -11.36
CA THR A 30 3.08 -3.24 -12.14
C THR A 30 3.18 -3.62 -13.63
N PRO A 31 3.17 -2.66 -14.56
CA PRO A 31 3.34 -2.96 -15.99
C PRO A 31 4.61 -3.77 -16.31
N GLY A 32 5.70 -3.53 -15.58
CA GLY A 32 6.95 -4.30 -15.70
C GLY A 32 6.89 -5.70 -15.09
N GLY A 33 5.79 -6.09 -14.44
CA GLY A 33 5.55 -7.44 -13.94
C GLY A 33 6.34 -7.84 -12.69
N ARG A 34 7.06 -6.92 -12.06
CA ARG A 34 7.97 -7.23 -10.94
C ARG A 34 7.30 -7.11 -9.58
N ILE A 35 6.44 -6.10 -9.39
CA ILE A 35 5.82 -5.82 -8.11
C ILE A 35 4.31 -6.10 -8.19
N ALA A 36 3.78 -6.81 -7.19
CA ALA A 36 2.36 -6.87 -6.94
C ALA A 36 2.00 -5.98 -5.74
N ALA A 37 0.94 -5.20 -5.85
CA ALA A 37 0.31 -4.53 -4.73
C ALA A 37 -0.99 -5.24 -4.38
N ALA A 38 -1.17 -5.59 -3.11
CA ALA A 38 -2.43 -6.09 -2.59
C ALA A 38 -2.93 -5.13 -1.51
N ALA A 39 -4.24 -4.92 -1.44
CA ALA A 39 -4.80 -4.04 -0.43
C ALA A 39 -6.10 -4.55 0.18
N ASN A 40 -6.34 -4.07 1.40
CA ASN A 40 -7.65 -4.07 2.04
C ASN A 40 -7.96 -2.66 2.55
N ARG A 41 -9.01 -2.53 3.38
CA ARG A 41 -9.43 -1.25 4.00
C ARG A 41 -8.34 -0.58 4.84
N HIS A 42 -7.31 -1.31 5.26
CA HIS A 42 -6.35 -0.84 6.24
C HIS A 42 -4.96 -0.63 5.68
N VAL A 43 -4.57 -1.44 4.69
CA VAL A 43 -3.18 -1.50 4.22
C VAL A 43 -3.05 -1.74 2.74
N ILE A 44 -1.97 -1.18 2.16
CA ILE A 44 -1.42 -1.59 0.87
C ILE A 44 -0.08 -2.27 1.13
N VAL A 45 0.05 -3.51 0.68
CA VAL A 45 1.26 -4.33 0.81
C VAL A 45 1.88 -4.54 -0.56
N LEU A 46 3.20 -4.44 -0.63
CA LEU A 46 3.98 -4.67 -1.85
C LEU A 46 4.74 -5.99 -1.76
N PHE A 47 4.64 -6.78 -2.82
CA PHE A 47 5.36 -8.03 -3.00
C PHE A 47 6.26 -7.94 -4.22
N ASP A 48 7.48 -8.41 -4.08
CA ASP A 48 8.33 -8.72 -5.21
C ASP A 48 8.01 -10.14 -5.70
N ILE A 49 7.54 -10.23 -6.94
CA ILE A 49 7.10 -11.49 -7.55
C ILE A 49 8.29 -12.40 -7.82
N VAL A 50 9.42 -11.83 -8.25
CA VAL A 50 10.62 -12.59 -8.61
C VAL A 50 11.28 -13.14 -7.36
N GLU A 51 11.40 -12.31 -6.32
CA GLU A 51 12.02 -12.69 -5.05
C GLU A 51 11.04 -13.38 -4.09
N GLN A 52 9.76 -13.47 -4.45
CA GLN A 52 8.69 -14.13 -3.69
C GLN A 52 8.60 -13.67 -2.22
N ARG A 53 8.74 -12.36 -2.00
CA ARG A 53 8.72 -11.79 -0.64
C ARG A 53 8.02 -10.45 -0.59
N GLN A 54 7.50 -10.11 0.57
CA GLN A 54 7.08 -8.75 0.86
C GLN A 54 8.30 -7.81 0.84
N VAL A 55 8.16 -6.67 0.16
CA VAL A 55 9.23 -5.66 0.04
C VAL A 55 8.87 -4.33 0.69
N GLY A 56 7.60 -4.13 1.02
CA GLY A 56 7.16 -2.93 1.69
C GLY A 56 5.66 -2.96 1.97
N TRP A 57 5.22 -1.92 2.65
CA TRP A 57 3.82 -1.63 2.89
C TRP A 57 3.72 -0.13 3.16
N PHE A 58 2.59 0.47 2.81
CA PHE A 58 2.31 1.85 3.13
C PHE A 58 0.81 2.02 3.28
N TRP A 59 0.45 3.08 4.02
CA TRP A 59 -0.90 3.30 4.55
C TRP A 59 -1.26 2.19 5.56
N ALA A 60 -1.21 2.49 6.86
CA ALA A 60 -1.75 1.63 7.91
C ALA A 60 -2.59 2.50 8.84
N VAL A 61 -3.82 2.07 9.13
CA VAL A 61 -4.55 2.60 10.29
C VAL A 61 -4.21 1.74 11.50
N ASP A 62 -3.96 2.38 12.65
CA ASP A 62 -3.81 1.65 13.90
C ASP A 62 -5.17 1.08 14.37
N ALA A 63 -5.16 0.22 15.39
CA ALA A 63 -6.35 -0.38 15.99
C ALA A 63 -7.37 0.64 16.54
N LYS A 64 -6.99 1.93 16.62
CA LYS A 64 -7.82 3.05 17.08
C LYS A 64 -8.36 3.89 15.90
N GLY A 65 -8.15 3.46 14.66
CA GLY A 65 -8.64 4.12 13.45
C GLY A 65 -7.86 5.39 13.08
N LYS A 66 -6.70 5.63 13.69
CA LYS A 66 -5.87 6.79 13.34
C LYS A 66 -5.11 6.47 12.06
N SER A 67 -5.59 6.99 10.93
CA SER A 67 -4.77 7.03 9.71
C SER A 67 -3.80 8.19 9.82
N PHE A 68 -2.54 7.96 9.50
CA PHE A 68 -1.57 9.04 9.34
C PHE A 68 -1.83 9.86 8.06
N THR A 69 -2.94 9.59 7.34
CA THR A 69 -3.41 10.34 6.15
C THR A 69 -4.88 9.95 5.77
N LEU A 70 -5.92 10.44 6.49
CA LEU A 70 -7.36 10.07 6.32
C LEU A 70 -8.09 10.70 5.08
N PRO A 71 -9.29 10.21 4.64
CA PRO A 71 -10.03 9.00 5.05
C PRO A 71 -10.31 8.02 3.87
N ARG A 72 -10.02 6.73 4.01
CA ARG A 72 -10.81 5.69 3.32
C ARG A 72 -11.69 5.04 4.37
N SER A 73 -12.99 5.12 4.19
CA SER A 73 -13.95 4.28 4.91
C SER A 73 -14.73 3.49 3.84
N GLY A 74 -15.20 2.28 4.14
CA GLY A 74 -16.05 1.52 3.21
C GLY A 74 -15.44 0.28 2.55
N LEU A 75 -16.30 -0.58 1.98
CA LEU A 75 -15.95 -1.76 1.17
C LEU A 75 -15.99 -1.34 -0.31
N GLY A 76 -14.94 -1.63 -1.09
CA GLY A 76 -14.86 -1.23 -2.50
C GLY A 76 -13.53 -0.59 -2.89
N ASP A 77 -12.44 -1.03 -2.28
CA ASP A 77 -11.11 -0.50 -2.56
C ASP A 77 -10.57 -1.12 -3.84
N THR A 78 -10.42 -0.31 -4.89
CA THR A 78 -9.67 -0.68 -6.09
C THR A 78 -8.31 -0.01 -6.05
N LEU A 79 -7.33 -0.68 -6.65
CA LEU A 79 -6.02 -0.12 -6.90
C LEU A 79 -5.58 -0.50 -8.31
N GLU A 80 -4.81 0.36 -8.95
CA GLU A 80 -4.23 0.12 -10.27
C GLU A 80 -2.85 0.80 -10.33
N PHE A 81 -1.89 0.17 -11.02
CA PHE A 81 -0.61 0.82 -11.29
C PHE A 81 -0.73 1.76 -12.48
N ILE A 82 -0.27 3.01 -12.31
CA ILE A 82 -0.12 3.98 -13.41
C ILE A 82 1.15 3.66 -14.20
N ASP A 83 2.21 3.31 -13.47
CA ASP A 83 3.52 2.89 -13.97
C ASP A 83 4.22 2.00 -12.92
N ASP A 84 5.51 1.68 -13.10
CA ASP A 84 6.26 0.84 -12.17
C ASP A 84 6.58 1.49 -10.81
N HIS A 85 6.21 2.76 -10.60
CA HIS A 85 6.53 3.55 -9.41
C HIS A 85 5.30 4.21 -8.78
N HIS A 86 4.21 4.34 -9.53
CA HIS A 86 3.01 5.02 -9.09
C HIS A 86 1.78 4.12 -9.09
N LEU A 87 1.02 4.21 -8.01
CA LEU A 87 -0.24 3.51 -7.80
C LEU A 87 -1.36 4.52 -7.65
N ILE A 88 -2.52 4.27 -8.27
CA ILE A 88 -3.76 4.96 -7.95
C ILE A 88 -4.66 4.08 -7.09
N THR A 89 -5.32 4.68 -6.11
CA THR A 89 -6.34 4.02 -5.30
C THR A 89 -7.62 4.82 -5.29
N THR A 90 -8.75 4.12 -5.30
CA THR A 90 -10.08 4.71 -5.08
C THR A 90 -10.74 4.09 -3.86
N GLY A 91 -11.47 4.90 -3.10
CA GLY A 91 -12.21 4.46 -1.92
C GLY A 91 -13.57 5.13 -1.82
N MET A 92 -14.39 4.70 -0.84
CA MET A 92 -15.68 5.34 -0.58
C MET A 92 -15.43 6.79 -0.13
N GLY A 93 -16.08 7.74 -0.81
CA GLY A 93 -15.81 9.17 -0.70
C GLY A 93 -15.46 9.84 -2.03
N GLY A 94 -15.29 9.05 -3.12
CA GLY A 94 -15.11 9.57 -4.49
C GLY A 94 -13.70 10.08 -4.77
N ILE A 95 -12.82 10.08 -3.78
CA ILE A 95 -11.47 10.60 -3.90
C ILE A 95 -10.54 9.51 -4.46
N ALA A 96 -9.86 9.84 -5.55
CA ALA A 96 -8.73 9.08 -6.04
C ALA A 96 -7.43 9.66 -5.46
N THR A 97 -6.53 8.78 -5.01
CA THR A 97 -5.21 9.17 -4.50
C THR A 97 -4.12 8.46 -5.29
N VAL A 98 -3.12 9.22 -5.71
CA VAL A 98 -1.90 8.71 -6.34
C VAL A 98 -0.78 8.64 -5.31
N TRP A 99 -0.07 7.52 -5.32
CA TRP A 99 0.98 7.17 -4.38
C TRP A 99 2.27 6.89 -5.13
N ASP A 100 3.40 7.31 -4.59
CA ASP A 100 4.73 6.81 -4.97
C ASP A 100 5.04 5.58 -4.10
N ILE A 101 5.24 4.42 -4.72
CA ILE A 101 5.42 3.15 -4.00
C ILE A 101 6.83 2.99 -3.43
N ARG A 102 7.82 3.75 -3.90
CA ARG A 102 9.19 3.72 -3.39
C ARG A 102 9.31 4.41 -2.04
N THR A 103 8.52 5.47 -1.87
CA THR A 103 8.52 6.33 -0.68
C THR A 103 7.31 6.08 0.22
N GLY A 104 6.25 5.48 -0.32
CA GLY A 104 4.97 5.30 0.37
C GLY A 104 4.19 6.60 0.56
N GLN A 105 4.56 7.68 -0.13
CA GLN A 105 3.96 9.01 0.03
C GLN A 105 2.88 9.28 -1.02
N LYS A 106 1.88 10.08 -0.64
CA LYS A 106 0.90 10.63 -1.58
C LYS A 106 1.58 11.66 -2.46
N THR A 107 1.44 11.52 -3.76
CA THR A 107 1.93 12.51 -4.73
C THR A 107 0.80 13.43 -5.20
N ARG A 108 -0.42 12.92 -5.30
CA ARG A 108 -1.58 13.68 -5.79
C ARG A 108 -2.91 13.15 -5.24
N GLN A 109 -3.86 14.05 -5.03
CA GLN A 109 -5.26 13.75 -4.77
C GLN A 109 -6.11 14.26 -5.95
N ILE A 110 -7.16 13.53 -6.30
CA ILE A 110 -8.10 13.82 -7.39
C ILE A 110 -9.52 13.69 -6.80
N ASP A 111 -10.32 14.74 -6.93
CA ASP A 111 -11.71 14.87 -6.47
C ASP A 111 -12.69 15.22 -7.61
#